data_AF-A0A956ZNP1-F1
#
_entry.id   AF-A0A956ZNP1-F1
#
_cell.length_a   1.000
_cell.length_b   1.000
_cell.length_c   1.000
_cell.angle_alpha   90.00
_cell.angle_beta   90.00
_cell.angle_gamma   90.00
#
_symmetry.space_group_name_H-M   'P 1'
#
loop_
_entity.id
_entity.type
_entity.pdbx_description
1 polymer ?
#
loop_
_entity_poly.entity_id
_entity_poly.type
_entity_poly.pdbx_seq_one_letter_code
_entity_poly.pdbx_strand_id
1 'polypeptide(L)'
;MMKRNRRMFVLSAAAGIVATAGAVAAIVPGFAEDGARPATTADFQQRATGAQAIALADGVVTPAEYDQAIAAFQACMTAAGLEATVTRGSAPGEGATIGYTAGSTTEEAQRFGTKMYECLNANLNDVQEVWMRQTRGPIEEDSN
;
A
#
# COMPACT_ATOMS: atom_id res chain seq x y z
N MET A 1 -36.96 -21.13 58.22
CA MET A 1 -36.64 -20.36 57.01
C MET A 1 -35.75 -21.22 56.10
N MET A 2 -36.30 -21.78 55.03
CA MET A 2 -35.61 -22.69 54.10
C MET A 2 -35.38 -21.97 52.75
N LYS A 3 -34.13 -21.86 52.32
CA LYS A 3 -33.73 -21.27 51.03
C LYS A 3 -33.63 -22.39 49.99
N ARG A 4 -34.62 -22.49 49.09
CA ARG A 4 -34.60 -23.40 47.93
C ARG A 4 -34.20 -22.61 46.69
N ASN A 5 -32.97 -22.76 46.22
CA ASN A 5 -32.58 -22.31 44.88
C ASN A 5 -32.60 -23.50 43.92
N ARG A 6 -33.46 -23.41 42.90
CA ARG A 6 -33.62 -24.35 41.80
C ARG A 6 -32.47 -24.20 40.79
N ARG A 7 -32.04 -25.35 40.26
CA ARG A 7 -31.06 -25.57 39.19
C ARG A 7 -31.59 -25.14 37.82
N MET A 8 -30.72 -24.71 36.90
CA MET A 8 -30.70 -25.23 35.52
C MET A 8 -29.41 -24.84 34.77
N PHE A 9 -28.90 -25.81 34.01
CA PHE A 9 -27.70 -25.82 33.16
C PHE A 9 -27.89 -25.03 31.86
N VAL A 10 -26.79 -24.48 31.29
CA VAL A 10 -26.50 -24.51 29.83
C VAL A 10 -24.97 -24.57 29.63
N LEU A 11 -24.48 -25.59 28.91
CA LEU A 11 -23.15 -25.64 28.30
C LEU A 11 -23.06 -24.66 27.13
N SER A 12 -21.93 -24.00 26.91
CA SER A 12 -21.40 -23.79 25.55
C SER A 12 -19.92 -23.41 25.59
N ALA A 13 -19.14 -24.22 24.88
CA ALA A 13 -17.76 -23.95 24.51
C ALA A 13 -17.71 -22.90 23.40
N ALA A 14 -16.75 -21.99 23.43
CA ALA A 14 -16.16 -21.42 22.22
C ALA A 14 -14.84 -20.75 22.58
N ALA A 15 -13.81 -21.15 21.85
CA ALA A 15 -12.47 -20.60 21.88
C ALA A 15 -12.49 -19.08 21.68
N GLY A 16 -11.96 -18.34 22.65
CA GLY A 16 -11.63 -16.93 22.50
C GLY A 16 -10.26 -16.82 21.85
N ILE A 17 -10.28 -16.72 20.53
CA ILE A 17 -9.15 -16.54 19.61
C ILE A 17 -8.20 -15.46 20.13
N VAL A 18 -6.91 -15.80 20.22
CA VAL A 18 -5.81 -14.82 20.35
C VAL A 18 -5.90 -13.92 19.12
N ALA A 19 -6.33 -12.67 19.30
CA ALA A 19 -6.26 -11.66 18.27
C ALA A 19 -4.79 -11.29 18.05
N THR A 20 -4.07 -12.09 17.26
CA THR A 20 -2.84 -11.61 16.64
C THR A 20 -3.25 -10.52 15.67
N ALA A 21 -2.95 -9.26 16.01
CA ALA A 21 -3.00 -8.14 15.10
C ALA A 21 -2.12 -8.47 13.88
N GLY A 22 -2.75 -9.03 12.85
CA GLY A 22 -2.09 -9.32 11.59
C GLY A 22 -1.91 -8.01 10.85
N ALA A 23 -0.68 -7.50 10.80
CA ALA A 23 -0.33 -6.51 9.80
C ALA A 23 -0.64 -7.10 8.42
N VAL A 24 -1.72 -6.62 7.79
CA VAL A 24 -2.04 -7.03 6.41
C VAL A 24 -1.08 -6.27 5.52
N ALA A 25 0.01 -6.92 5.13
CA ALA A 25 0.89 -6.42 4.09
C ALA A 25 0.15 -6.50 2.76
N ALA A 26 -0.41 -5.38 2.32
CA ALA A 26 -0.93 -5.27 0.96
C ALA A 26 0.27 -5.06 0.02
N ILE A 27 0.67 -6.12 -0.68
CA ILE A 27 1.52 -5.98 -1.87
C ILE A 27 0.63 -5.28 -2.89
N VAL A 28 0.89 -4.00 -3.19
CA VAL A 28 0.16 -3.26 -4.22
C VAL A 28 0.55 -3.87 -5.56
N PRO A 29 -0.32 -4.66 -6.22
CA PRO A 29 -0.05 -5.14 -7.55
C PRO A 29 -0.24 -3.93 -8.48
N GLY A 30 0.75 -3.62 -9.31
CA GLY A 30 0.54 -2.72 -10.43
C GLY A 30 -0.65 -3.24 -11.24
N PHE A 31 -1.74 -2.47 -11.26
CA PHE A 31 -2.95 -2.86 -11.98
C PHE A 31 -2.61 -2.99 -13.47
N ALA A 32 -2.55 -4.23 -13.97
CA ALA A 32 -2.46 -4.50 -15.39
C ALA A 32 -3.84 -4.24 -16.01
N GLU A 33 -4.00 -3.11 -16.68
CA GLU A 33 -5.15 -2.89 -17.56
C GLU A 33 -5.00 -3.77 -18.82
N ASP A 34 -6.07 -4.49 -19.15
CA ASP A 34 -6.22 -5.42 -20.26
C ASP A 34 -5.74 -4.81 -21.60
N GLY A 35 -4.78 -5.45 -22.26
CA GLY A 35 -4.43 -5.23 -23.67
C GLY A 35 -3.68 -3.95 -24.04
N ALA A 36 -3.32 -3.08 -23.08
CA ALA A 36 -2.51 -1.90 -23.34
C ALA A 36 -1.02 -2.28 -23.49
N ARG A 37 -0.32 -1.65 -24.46
CA ARG A 37 1.15 -1.74 -24.53
C ARG A 37 1.75 -1.38 -23.15
N PRO A 38 2.85 -2.01 -22.70
CA PRO A 38 3.48 -1.65 -21.45
C PRO A 38 3.73 -0.13 -21.41
N ALA A 39 3.27 0.53 -20.33
CA ALA A 39 3.53 1.95 -20.13
C ALA A 39 5.05 2.19 -20.17
N THR A 40 5.50 3.24 -20.82
CA THR A 40 6.90 3.69 -20.88
C THR A 40 7.14 4.79 -19.85
N THR A 41 8.40 5.08 -19.50
CA THR A 41 8.75 6.25 -18.66
C THR A 41 8.08 7.53 -19.16
N ALA A 42 8.05 7.76 -20.48
CA ALA A 42 7.38 8.93 -21.06
C ALA A 42 5.86 8.95 -20.80
N ASP A 43 5.20 7.79 -20.78
CA ASP A 43 3.77 7.71 -20.43
C ASP A 43 3.54 8.04 -18.95
N PHE A 44 4.49 7.74 -18.05
CA PHE A 44 4.44 8.14 -16.64
C PHE A 44 4.63 9.66 -16.51
N GLN A 45 5.58 10.24 -17.24
CA GLN A 45 5.81 11.69 -17.24
C GLN A 45 4.58 12.49 -17.69
N GLN A 46 3.89 12.03 -18.73
CA GLN A 46 2.74 12.75 -19.29
C GLN A 46 1.52 12.79 -18.38
N ARG A 47 1.33 11.78 -17.54
CA ARG A 47 0.17 11.70 -16.63
C ARG A 47 0.48 12.11 -15.18
N ALA A 48 1.77 12.28 -14.85
CA ALA A 48 2.18 12.63 -13.51
C ALA A 48 1.57 13.96 -13.06
N THR A 49 1.00 13.97 -11.87
CA THR A 49 0.46 15.17 -11.22
C THR A 49 1.03 15.30 -9.81
N GLY A 50 0.82 16.46 -9.18
CA GLY A 50 1.25 16.69 -7.81
C GLY A 50 2.77 16.55 -7.62
N ALA A 51 3.19 15.88 -6.55
CA ALA A 51 4.59 15.72 -6.20
C ALA A 51 5.36 14.82 -7.19
N GLN A 52 4.67 13.90 -7.88
CA GLN A 52 5.30 12.96 -8.80
C GLN A 52 5.81 13.61 -10.09
N ALA A 53 5.18 14.70 -10.52
CA ALA A 53 5.60 15.42 -11.72
C ALA A 53 7.03 15.97 -11.61
N ILE A 54 7.46 16.34 -10.40
CA ILE A 54 8.82 16.82 -10.13
C ILE A 54 9.81 15.66 -10.25
N ALA A 55 9.53 14.55 -9.55
CA ALA A 55 10.38 13.35 -9.54
C ALA A 55 10.49 12.64 -10.90
N LEU A 56 9.54 12.89 -11.82
CA LEU A 56 9.52 12.28 -13.14
C LEU A 56 10.00 13.23 -14.24
N ALA A 57 10.34 14.48 -13.94
CA ALA A 57 10.56 15.52 -14.95
C ALA A 57 11.64 15.18 -15.99
N ASP A 58 12.71 14.49 -15.59
CA ASP A 58 13.79 14.05 -16.47
C ASP A 58 13.70 12.56 -16.87
N GLY A 59 12.72 11.83 -16.33
CA GLY A 59 12.48 10.42 -16.59
C GLY A 59 13.37 9.49 -15.79
N VAL A 60 14.19 10.02 -14.88
CA VAL A 60 15.04 9.26 -13.98
C VAL A 60 14.60 9.51 -12.55
N VAL A 61 14.34 8.44 -11.78
CA VAL A 61 13.97 8.60 -10.38
C VAL A 61 15.21 8.35 -9.54
N THR A 62 15.72 9.39 -8.91
CA THR A 62 16.82 9.27 -7.95
C THR A 62 16.34 8.68 -6.62
N PRO A 63 17.25 8.13 -5.79
CA PRO A 63 16.88 7.68 -4.45
C PRO A 63 16.24 8.79 -3.60
N ALA A 64 16.71 10.04 -3.75
CA ALA A 64 16.16 11.18 -3.02
C ALA A 64 14.74 11.53 -3.46
N GLU A 65 14.45 11.50 -4.77
CA GLU A 65 13.10 11.73 -5.29
C GLU A 65 12.14 10.62 -4.89
N TYR A 66 12.62 9.37 -4.86
CA TYR A 66 11.81 8.26 -4.39
C TYR A 66 11.48 8.38 -2.89
N ASP A 67 12.44 8.81 -2.06
CA ASP A 67 12.19 9.09 -0.63
C ASP A 67 11.19 10.24 -0.43
N GLN A 68 11.31 11.29 -1.25
CA GLN A 68 10.38 12.42 -1.21
C GLN A 68 8.96 12.01 -1.62
N ALA A 69 8.81 11.15 -2.63
CA ALA A 69 7.52 10.59 -3.03
C ALA A 69 6.87 9.76 -1.91
N ILE A 70 7.67 8.94 -1.21
CA ILE A 70 7.22 8.19 -0.02
C ILE A 70 6.77 9.15 1.08
N ALA A 71 7.57 10.17 1.39
CA ALA A 71 7.23 11.17 2.41
C ALA A 71 5.97 11.96 2.06
N ALA A 72 5.78 12.33 0.78
CA ALA A 72 4.58 13.01 0.30
C ALA A 72 3.33 12.14 0.41
N PHE A 73 3.43 10.84 0.10
CA PHE A 73 2.36 9.88 0.34
C PHE A 73 2.01 9.78 1.83
N GLN A 74 3.00 9.65 2.71
CA GLN A 74 2.78 9.58 4.16
C GLN A 74 2.11 10.85 4.68
N ALA A 75 2.57 12.02 4.25
CA ALA A 75 1.96 13.30 4.61
C ALA A 75 0.49 13.40 4.15
N CYS A 76 0.17 12.90 2.94
CA CYS A 76 -1.20 12.83 2.44
C CYS A 76 -2.11 11.96 3.31
N MET A 77 -1.62 10.80 3.76
CA MET A 77 -2.36 9.90 4.66
C MET A 77 -2.55 10.55 6.03
N THR A 78 -1.50 11.13 6.62
CA THR A 78 -1.57 11.83 7.90
C THR A 78 -2.55 13.00 7.86
N ALA A 79 -2.55 13.78 6.78
CA ALA A 79 -3.50 14.88 6.59
C ALA A 79 -4.96 14.40 6.53
N ALA A 80 -5.20 13.16 6.10
CA ALA A 80 -6.52 12.53 6.12
C ALA A 80 -6.90 11.91 7.47
N GLY A 81 -6.03 12.01 8.47
CA GLY A 81 -6.18 11.37 9.79
C GLY A 81 -5.96 9.86 9.76
N LEU A 82 -5.18 9.36 8.80
CA LEU A 82 -4.87 7.94 8.64
C LEU A 82 -3.37 7.71 8.85
N GLU A 83 -3.03 6.64 9.56
CA GLU A 83 -1.64 6.23 9.74
C GLU A 83 -1.28 5.13 8.74
N ALA A 84 -0.23 5.37 7.96
CA ALA A 84 0.35 4.39 7.05
C ALA A 84 1.87 4.35 7.29
N THR A 85 2.39 3.16 7.58
CA THR A 85 3.83 2.90 7.63
C THR A 85 4.29 2.54 6.24
N VAL A 86 5.29 3.22 5.73
CA VAL A 86 5.87 2.90 4.42
C VAL A 86 7.31 2.51 4.61
N THR A 87 7.64 1.31 4.15
CA THR A 87 8.99 0.78 4.18
C THR A 87 9.47 0.65 2.75
N ARG A 88 10.58 1.33 2.42
CA ARG A 88 11.24 1.17 1.12
C ARG A 88 11.72 -0.29 0.95
N GLY A 89 11.55 -0.83 -0.25
CA GLY A 89 12.12 -2.11 -0.65
C GLY A 89 13.64 -2.14 -0.49
N SER A 90 14.16 -3.27 -0.02
CA SER A 90 15.58 -3.41 0.32
C SER A 90 16.43 -3.94 -0.84
N ALA A 91 15.79 -4.58 -1.82
CA ALA A 91 16.45 -5.13 -3.00
C ALA A 91 16.13 -4.34 -4.29
N PRO A 92 16.99 -4.43 -5.31
CA PRO A 92 16.71 -3.83 -6.61
C PRO A 92 15.43 -4.40 -7.22
N GLY A 93 14.58 -3.54 -7.77
CA GLY A 93 13.28 -3.92 -8.30
C GLY A 93 12.19 -4.08 -7.23
N GLU A 94 12.48 -3.90 -5.94
CA GLU A 94 11.46 -3.83 -4.89
C GLU A 94 10.90 -2.41 -4.76
N GLY A 95 9.57 -2.29 -4.84
CA GLY A 95 8.85 -1.08 -4.49
C GLY A 95 8.71 -0.91 -2.97
N ALA A 96 7.99 0.14 -2.56
CA ALA A 96 7.69 0.37 -1.16
C ALA A 96 6.55 -0.55 -0.72
N THR A 97 6.69 -1.07 0.49
CA THR A 97 5.61 -1.81 1.17
C THR A 97 4.86 -0.87 2.09
N ILE A 98 3.53 -0.89 2.00
CA ILE A 98 2.66 -0.03 2.80
C ILE A 98 1.97 -0.92 3.85
N GLY A 99 2.36 -0.74 5.10
CA GLY A 99 1.70 -1.31 6.26
C GLY A 99 0.65 -0.35 6.81
N TYR A 100 -0.51 -0.88 7.19
CA TYR A 100 -1.56 -0.09 7.82
C TYR A 100 -2.33 -0.90 8.84
N THR A 101 -2.98 -0.19 9.76
CA THR A 101 -3.94 -0.79 10.67
C THR A 101 -5.33 -0.48 10.15
N ALA A 102 -6.01 -1.48 9.61
CA ALA A 102 -7.42 -1.31 9.22
C ALA A 102 -8.26 -1.05 10.47
N GLY A 103 -9.25 -0.17 10.35
CA GLY A 103 -10.29 -0.03 11.36
C GLY A 103 -11.06 -1.34 11.53
N SER A 104 -11.78 -1.46 12.65
CA SER A 104 -12.53 -2.68 13.00
C SER A 104 -13.80 -2.87 12.14
N THR A 105 -14.15 -1.87 11.33
CA THR A 105 -15.36 -1.86 10.51
C THR A 105 -15.05 -1.83 9.01
N THR A 106 -15.97 -2.35 8.20
CA THR A 106 -15.89 -2.31 6.73
C THR A 106 -15.83 -0.88 6.20
N GLU A 107 -16.54 0.05 6.84
CA GLU A 107 -16.57 1.46 6.44
C GLU A 107 -15.21 2.15 6.63
N GLU A 108 -14.55 1.90 7.75
CA GLU A 108 -13.19 2.39 8.00
C GLU A 108 -12.18 1.78 7.02
N ALA A 109 -12.29 0.48 6.74
CA ALA A 109 -11.44 -0.19 5.75
C ALA A 109 -11.65 0.39 4.33
N GLN A 110 -12.89 0.69 3.95
CA GLN A 110 -13.21 1.30 2.65
C GLN A 110 -12.68 2.73 2.58
N ARG A 111 -12.89 3.54 3.62
CA ARG A 111 -12.35 4.91 3.71
C ARG A 111 -10.83 4.90 3.60
N PHE A 112 -10.17 3.97 4.27
CA PHE A 112 -8.72 3.80 4.18
C PHE A 112 -8.30 3.44 2.75
N GLY A 113 -8.92 2.44 2.13
CA GLY A 113 -8.59 2.00 0.78
C GLY A 113 -8.74 3.10 -0.27
N THR A 114 -9.85 3.85 -0.23
CA THR A 114 -10.09 4.99 -1.13
C THR A 114 -9.00 6.06 -0.95
N LYS A 115 -8.71 6.44 0.29
CA LYS A 115 -7.74 7.51 0.54
C LYS A 115 -6.30 7.08 0.24
N MET A 116 -5.96 5.84 0.54
CA MET A 116 -4.67 5.26 0.17
C MET A 116 -4.47 5.31 -1.35
N TYR A 117 -5.47 4.90 -2.12
CA TYR A 117 -5.40 4.93 -3.59
C TYR A 117 -5.24 6.36 -4.14
N GLU A 118 -6.00 7.32 -3.62
CA GLU A 118 -5.85 8.73 -3.98
C GLU A 118 -4.43 9.26 -3.67
N CYS A 119 -3.94 9.02 -2.45
CA CYS A 119 -2.62 9.49 -2.03
C CYS A 119 -1.50 8.81 -2.82
N LEU A 120 -1.64 7.52 -3.14
CA LEU A 120 -0.72 6.77 -3.97
C LEU A 120 -0.62 7.37 -5.36
N ASN A 121 -1.76 7.54 -6.04
CA ASN A 121 -1.80 8.07 -7.40
C ASN A 121 -1.37 9.54 -7.50
N ALA A 122 -1.51 10.31 -6.43
CA ALA A 122 -1.06 11.69 -6.39
C ALA A 122 0.43 11.83 -6.05
N ASN A 123 1.03 10.90 -5.30
CA ASN A 123 2.37 11.11 -4.73
C ASN A 123 3.43 10.02 -4.97
N LEU A 124 3.07 8.77 -5.26
CA LEU A 124 4.04 7.66 -5.23
C LEU A 124 3.94 6.66 -6.39
N ASN A 125 2.76 6.39 -6.93
CA ASN A 125 2.53 5.24 -7.82
C ASN A 125 3.43 5.22 -9.07
N ASP A 126 3.45 6.31 -9.84
CA ASP A 126 4.22 6.40 -11.07
C ASP A 126 5.73 6.52 -10.80
N VAL A 127 6.11 7.20 -9.72
CA VAL A 127 7.52 7.27 -9.27
C VAL A 127 8.03 5.88 -8.88
N GLN A 128 7.25 5.11 -8.14
CA GLN A 128 7.59 3.74 -7.75
C GLN A 128 7.73 2.82 -8.97
N GLU A 129 6.82 2.92 -9.94
CA GLU A 129 6.90 2.14 -11.18
C GLU A 129 8.19 2.41 -11.95
N VAL A 130 8.57 3.68 -12.11
CA VAL A 130 9.82 4.05 -12.78
C VAL A 130 11.04 3.59 -11.97
N TRP A 131 11.02 3.76 -10.64
CA TRP A 131 12.08 3.29 -9.74
C TRP A 131 12.29 1.78 -9.84
N MET A 132 11.22 0.98 -9.78
CA MET A 132 11.31 -0.48 -9.86
C MET A 132 11.90 -0.93 -11.20
N ARG A 133 11.52 -0.28 -12.30
CA ARG A 133 12.07 -0.57 -13.64
C ARG A 133 13.55 -0.25 -13.74
N GLN A 134 13.98 0.88 -13.18
CA GLN A 134 15.38 1.30 -13.19
C GLN A 134 16.27 0.38 -12.37
N THR A 135 15.76 -0.07 -11.22
CA THR A 135 16.54 -0.87 -10.28
C THR A 135 16.53 -2.36 -10.58
N ARG A 136 15.49 -2.90 -11.25
CA ARG A 136 15.45 -4.33 -11.64
C ARG A 136 16.50 -4.70 -12.71
N GLY A 137 17.10 -3.72 -13.37
CA GLY A 137 17.98 -3.93 -14.53
C GLY A 137 17.18 -4.33 -15.77
N PRO A 138 17.84 -4.49 -16.95
CA PRO A 138 17.18 -5.10 -18.09
C PRO A 138 16.70 -6.49 -17.68
N ILE A 139 15.44 -6.81 -17.99
CA ILE A 139 15.01 -8.20 -17.99
C ILE A 139 15.89 -8.86 -19.06
N GLU A 140 16.88 -9.65 -18.66
CA GLU A 140 17.45 -10.63 -19.57
C GLU A 140 16.27 -11.53 -19.95
N GLU A 141 15.64 -11.25 -21.09
CA GLU A 141 14.86 -12.25 -21.80
C GLU A 141 15.86 -13.38 -22.04
N ASP A 142 15.74 -14.44 -21.22
CA ASP A 142 16.47 -15.68 -21.38
C ASP A 142 16.37 -16.09 -22.85
N SER A 143 17.44 -15.79 -23.59
CA SER A 143 17.66 -16.31 -24.92
C SER A 143 18.13 -17.75 -24.73
N ASN A 144 17.19 -18.67 -24.45
CA ASN A 144 17.35 -20.10 -24.72
C ASN A 144 16.03 -20.88 -24.66
#